data_AF-A0A355EY61-F1
#
_entry.id   AF-A0A355EY61-F1
#
_cell.length_a   1.000
_cell.length_b   1.000
_cell.length_c   1.000
_cell.angle_alpha   90.00
_cell.angle_beta   90.00
_cell.angle_gamma   90.00
#
_symmetry.space_group_name_H-M   'P 1'
#
loop_
_entity.id
_entity.type
_entity.pdbx_description
1 polymer ?
#
loop_
_entity_poly.entity_id
_entity_poly.type
_entity_poly.pdbx_seq_one_letter_code
_entity_poly.pdbx_strand_id
1 'polypeptide(L)' 'MDVKPVKTEQDYRATLQEIERLMSAVPGSPEGERLDVLVTLVEAYERVHFPLDLPDPVEAI' A
#
# COMPACT_ATOMS: atom_id res chain seq x y z
N MET A 1 -15.12 0.40 11.15
CA MET A 1 -13.70 0.82 11.09
C MET A 1 -13.63 2.18 10.40
N ASP A 2 -12.85 3.12 10.93
CA ASP A 2 -12.57 4.40 10.26
C ASP A 2 -11.18 4.30 9.59
N VAL A 3 -11.13 4.46 8.27
CA VAL A 3 -9.92 4.35 7.46
C VAL A 3 -9.80 5.59 6.59
N LYS A 4 -8.65 6.26 6.68
CA LYS A 4 -8.35 7.47 5.92
C LYS A 4 -7.88 7.10 4.50
N PRO A 5 -8.35 7.78 3.44
CA PRO A 5 -7.82 7.58 2.10
C PRO A 5 -6.36 8.04 2.00
N VAL A 6 -5.57 7.35 1.17
CA VAL A 6 -4.17 7.70 0.87
C VAL A 6 -4.14 8.63 -0.34
N LYS A 7 -3.94 9.93 -0.10
CA LYS A 7 -3.97 10.96 -1.17
C LYS A 7 -2.65 11.71 -1.34
N THR A 8 -1.83 11.71 -0.31
CA THR A 8 -0.56 12.44 -0.26
C THR A 8 0.58 11.48 0.08
N GLU A 9 1.80 11.89 -0.22
CA GLU A 9 2.99 11.13 0.18
C GLU A 9 3.08 10.95 1.71
N GLN A 10 2.59 11.93 2.47
CA GLN A 10 2.52 11.83 3.93
C GLN A 10 1.54 10.74 4.36
N ASP A 11 0.35 10.68 3.75
CA ASP A 11 -0.62 9.61 4.03
C ASP A 11 -0.04 8.24 3.65
N TYR A 12 0.68 8.18 2.53
CA TYR A 12 1.32 6.96 2.04
C TYR A 12 2.35 6.45 3.05
N ARG A 13 3.29 7.30 3.47
CA ARG A 13 4.31 6.94 4.48
C ARG A 13 3.70 6.54 5.82
N ALA A 14 2.67 7.25 6.28
CA ALA A 14 1.97 6.91 7.52
C ALA A 14 1.24 5.56 7.42
N THR A 15 0.66 5.27 6.24
CA THR A 15 -0.04 4.00 5.98
C THR A 15 0.94 2.84 5.93
N LEU A 16 2.10 2.99 5.29
CA LEU A 16 3.16 1.98 5.29
C LEU A 16 3.63 1.63 6.71
N GLN A 17 3.79 2.63 7.58
CA GLN A 17 4.16 2.38 8.98
C GLN A 17 3.09 1.62 9.76
N GLU A 18 1.80 1.86 9.47
CA GLU A 18 0.71 1.09 10.08
C GLU A 18 0.67 -0.34 9.54
N ILE A 19 0.86 -0.53 8.24
CA ILE A 19 0.99 -1.84 7.61
C ILE A 19 2.12 -2.64 8.28
N GLU A 20 3.30 -2.05 8.48
CA GLU A 20 4.43 -2.68 9.16
C GLU A 20 4.07 -3.15 10.58
N ARG A 21 3.34 -2.33 11.34
CA ARG A 21 2.86 -2.69 12.70
C ARG A 21 1.88 -3.85 12.69
N LEU A 22 1.09 -3.99 11.62
CA LEU A 22 0.05 -5.01 11.49
C LEU A 22 0.53 -6.29 10.79
N MET A 23 1.79 -6.38 10.36
CA MET A 23 2.32 -7.56 9.64
C MET A 23 2.17 -8.89 10.39
N SER A 24 2.10 -8.87 11.72
CA SER A 24 1.88 -10.06 12.56
C SER A 24 0.41 -10.31 12.91
N ALA A 25 -0.53 -9.54 12.34
CA ALA A 25 -1.95 -9.69 12.58
C ALA A 25 -2.42 -11.09 12.16
N VAL A 26 -3.33 -11.65 12.96
CA VAL A 26 -3.92 -12.95 12.67
C VAL A 26 -4.90 -12.80 11.49
N PRO A 27 -4.80 -13.65 10.45
CA PRO A 27 -5.76 -13.63 9.35
C PRO A 27 -7.21 -13.75 9.85
N GLY A 28 -8.09 -12.87 9.37
CA GLY A 28 -9.49 -12.82 9.79
C GLY A 28 -9.73 -12.18 11.17
N SER A 29 -8.70 -11.66 11.85
CA SER A 29 -8.90 -10.77 13.00
C SER A 29 -9.23 -9.35 12.53
N PRO A 30 -9.77 -8.48 13.41
CA PRO A 30 -10.00 -7.08 13.07
C PRO A 30 -8.74 -6.34 12.58
N GLU A 31 -7.57 -6.68 13.13
CA GLU A 31 -6.27 -6.16 12.69
C GLU A 31 -5.89 -6.69 11.31
N GLY A 32 -6.17 -7.96 11.01
CA GLY A 32 -5.96 -8.57 9.69
C GLY A 32 -6.85 -7.93 8.63
N GLU A 33 -8.14 -7.76 8.93
CA GLU A 33 -9.08 -7.06 8.04
C GLU A 33 -8.65 -5.60 7.78
N ARG A 34 -8.11 -4.93 8.81
CA ARG A 34 -7.55 -3.59 8.66
C ARG A 34 -6.30 -3.60 7.76
N LEU A 35 -5.40 -4.55 7.97
CA LEU A 35 -4.19 -4.70 7.15
C LEU A 35 -4.56 -4.85 5.66
N ASP A 36 -5.53 -5.72 5.34
CA ASP A 36 -5.97 -5.96 3.96
C ASP A 36 -6.47 -4.67 3.28
N VAL A 37 -7.25 -3.86 4.00
CA VAL A 37 -7.72 -2.57 3.48
C VAL A 37 -6.56 -1.59 3.26
N LEU A 38 -5.63 -1.48 4.21
CA LEU A 38 -4.52 -0.54 4.08
C LEU A 38 -3.58 -0.90 2.93
N VAL A 39 -3.29 -2.19 2.74
CA VAL A 39 -2.49 -2.67 1.58
C VAL A 39 -3.20 -2.30 0.28
N THR A 40 -4.50 -2.56 0.17
CA THR A 40 -5.30 -2.20 -1.02
C THR A 40 -5.23 -0.69 -1.34
N LEU A 41 -5.26 0.17 -0.30
CA LEU A 41 -5.16 1.62 -0.48
C LEU A 41 -3.77 2.07 -0.93
N VAL A 42 -2.72 1.43 -0.41
CA VAL A 42 -1.33 1.66 -0.81
C VAL A 42 -1.13 1.29 -2.28
N GLU A 43 -1.55 0.10 -2.68
CA GLU A 43 -1.47 -0.35 -4.08
C GLU A 43 -2.18 0.60 -5.05
N ALA A 44 -3.36 1.09 -4.67
CA ALA A 44 -4.12 2.05 -5.47
C ALA A 44 -3.38 3.39 -5.62
N TYR A 45 -2.73 3.86 -4.56
CA TYR A 45 -1.89 5.07 -4.61
C TYR A 45 -0.66 4.84 -5.50
N GLU A 46 0.05 3.71 -5.32
CA GLU A 46 1.26 3.38 -6.06
C GLU A 46 1.01 3.27 -7.56
N ARG A 47 -0.11 2.66 -7.99
CA ARG A 47 -0.46 2.55 -9.42
C ARG A 47 -0.54 3.91 -10.12
N VAL A 48 -0.90 4.97 -9.40
CA VAL A 48 -1.02 6.33 -9.94
C VAL A 48 0.30 7.09 -9.85
N HIS A 49 1.07 6.89 -8.78
CA HIS A 49 2.25 7.72 -8.46
C HIS A 49 3.59 7.07 -8.85
N PHE A 50 3.64 5.75 -8.89
CA PHE A 50 4.78 4.94 -9.26
C PHE A 50 4.35 3.96 -10.36
N PRO A 51 3.99 4.46 -11.56
CA PRO A 51 3.73 3.57 -12.68
C PRO A 51 4.95 2.68 -12.88
N LEU A 52 4.72 1.39 -13.08
CA LEU A 52 5.78 0.48 -13.50
C LEU A 52 6.23 0.97 -14.88
N ASP A 53 7.34 1.71 -14.94
CA ASP A 53 8.11 1.83 -16.15
C ASP A 53 8.54 0.40 -16.49
N LEU A 54 7.84 -0.22 -17.44
CA LEU A 54 8.44 -1.34 -18.16
C LEU A 54 9.78 -0.80 -18.67
N PRO A 55 10.92 -1.47 -18.40
CA PRO A 55 12.17 -1.03 -18.99
C PRO A 55 11.95 -0.91 -20.50
N ASP A 56 12.44 0.18 -21.09
CA ASP A 56 12.39 0.35 -22.54
C ASP A 56 13.00 -0.92 -23.16
N PRO A 57 12.33 -1.61 -24.11
CA PRO A 57 12.82 -2.85 -24.71
C PRO A 57 14.26 -2.76 -25.25
N VAL A 58 14.76 -1.54 -25.48
CA VAL A 58 16.13 -1.26 -25.94
C VAL A 58 17.17 -1.35 -24.81
N GLU A 59 16.81 -1.17 -23.54
CA GLU A 59 17.76 -1.30 -22.40
C GLU A 59 17.97 -2.75 -21.92
N ALA A 60 17.17 -3.69 -22.43
CA ALA A 60 17.25 -5.12 -22.06
C ALA A 60 18.11 -5.97 -23.03
N ILE A 61 18.86 -5.37 -23.96
CA ILE A 61 19.68 -6.05 -24.99
C ILE A 61 21.17 -5.80 -24.79
#